data_AF-A0A4Q0YHD8-F1
#
_entry.id   AF-A0A4Q0YHD8-F1
#
_cell.length_a   1.000
_cell.length_b   1.000
_cell.length_c   1.000
_cell.angle_alpha   90.00
_cell.angle_beta   90.00
_cell.angle_gamma   90.00
#
_symmetry.space_group_name_H-M   'P 1'
#
loop_
_entity.id
_entity.type
_entity.pdbx_description
1 polymer ?
#
loop_
_entity_poly.entity_id
_entity_poly.type
_entity_poly.pdbx_seq_one_letter_code
_entity_poly.pdbx_strand_id
1 'polypeptide(L)'
;MKRFTNIILSVAVCASLANAEKIKHVFESEKDTSGFDKVEFNFNGDLTFTYQGLSDNYSDPIKSGLSLPTANLDINAKIMSDFNVKLETMLSPHHHHETFVKCGYASMDNLDFVYKGFAKDFMDHATIKVGVNDINYGDGTCT
;
A
#
# COMPACT_ATOMS: atom_id res chain seq x y z
N MET A 1 27.97 -25.60 -34.14
CA MET A 1 26.71 -25.57 -33.36
C MET A 1 26.93 -25.14 -31.91
N LYS A 2 27.76 -25.83 -31.10
CA LYS A 2 27.97 -25.49 -29.67
C LYS A 2 28.39 -24.04 -29.36
N ARG A 3 29.20 -23.41 -30.23
CA ARG A 3 29.63 -22.01 -30.06
C ARG A 3 28.50 -20.99 -30.22
N PHE A 4 27.55 -21.25 -31.13
CA PHE A 4 26.39 -20.37 -31.32
C PHE A 4 25.38 -20.50 -30.18
N THR A 5 25.16 -21.73 -29.68
CA THR A 5 24.29 -21.97 -28.52
C THR A 5 24.80 -21.24 -27.27
N ASN A 6 26.11 -21.23 -27.03
CA ASN A 6 26.68 -20.54 -25.87
C ASN A 6 26.55 -19.01 -25.95
N ILE A 7 26.64 -18.42 -27.15
CA ILE A 7 26.47 -16.98 -27.36
C ILE A 7 25.01 -16.57 -27.16
N ILE A 8 24.06 -17.37 -27.68
CA ILE A 8 22.63 -17.09 -27.50
C ILE A 8 22.25 -17.18 -26.01
N LEU A 9 22.77 -18.19 -25.30
CA LEU A 9 22.51 -18.36 -23.87
C LEU A 9 23.11 -17.20 -23.04
N SER A 10 24.33 -16.74 -23.38
CA SER A 10 24.94 -15.62 -22.65
C SER A 10 24.20 -14.29 -22.89
N VAL A 11 23.73 -14.04 -24.11
CA VAL A 11 22.96 -12.83 -24.42
C VAL A 11 21.58 -12.88 -23.76
N ALA A 12 20.92 -14.03 -23.73
CA ALA A 12 19.64 -14.20 -23.04
C ALA A 12 19.76 -13.99 -21.52
N VAL A 13 20.84 -14.49 -20.90
CA VAL A 13 21.13 -14.29 -19.48
C VAL A 13 21.50 -12.83 -19.18
N CYS A 14 22.31 -12.17 -20.02
CA CYS A 14 22.59 -10.74 -19.84
C CYS A 14 21.33 -9.87 -20.05
N ALA A 15 20.45 -10.22 -20.98
CA ALA A 15 19.20 -9.50 -21.19
C ALA A 15 18.22 -9.69 -20.03
N SER A 16 18.15 -10.87 -19.41
CA SER A 16 17.33 -11.08 -18.21
C SER A 16 17.91 -10.37 -16.98
N LEU A 17 19.25 -10.32 -16.85
CA LEU A 17 19.93 -9.59 -15.78
C LEU A 17 19.85 -8.06 -15.95
N ALA A 18 19.85 -7.54 -17.19
CA ALA A 18 19.63 -6.12 -17.45
C ALA A 18 18.21 -5.67 -17.05
N ASN A 19 17.22 -6.57 -17.10
CA ASN A 19 15.90 -6.32 -16.55
C ASN A 19 15.85 -6.45 -15.01
N ALA A 20 16.88 -6.99 -14.36
CA ALA A 20 16.93 -7.11 -12.90
C ALA A 20 17.27 -5.78 -12.20
N GLU A 21 17.79 -4.77 -12.92
CA GLU A 21 17.94 -3.39 -12.39
C GLU A 21 16.58 -2.73 -12.04
N LYS A 22 15.46 -3.33 -12.46
CA LYS A 22 14.10 -2.92 -12.08
C LYS A 22 13.60 -3.51 -10.76
N ILE A 23 14.42 -4.24 -10.00
CA ILE A 23 14.08 -4.56 -8.60
C ILE A 23 14.57 -3.41 -7.72
N LYS A 24 14.00 -2.22 -7.90
CA LYS A 24 14.05 -1.19 -6.86
C LYS A 24 12.92 -1.51 -5.90
N HIS A 25 13.27 -1.74 -4.63
CA HIS A 25 12.30 -1.68 -3.55
C HIS A 25 11.89 -0.22 -3.40
N VAL A 26 10.89 0.20 -4.19
CA VAL A 26 10.26 1.51 -4.09
C VAL A 26 9.18 1.38 -3.02
N PHE A 27 9.46 1.94 -1.85
CA PHE A 27 8.56 1.87 -0.70
C PHE A 27 7.45 2.92 -0.77
N GLU A 28 7.70 4.05 -1.44
CA GLU A 28 6.72 5.13 -1.57
C GLU A 28 5.98 5.06 -2.89
N SER A 29 4.70 5.41 -2.87
CA SER A 29 3.86 5.49 -4.07
C SER A 29 4.41 6.52 -5.06
N GLU A 30 4.16 6.29 -6.35
CA GLU A 30 4.43 7.31 -7.36
C GLU A 30 3.62 8.58 -7.06
N LYS A 31 4.25 9.74 -7.23
CA LYS A 31 3.57 11.03 -7.05
C LYS A 31 2.43 11.13 -8.06
N ASP A 32 1.24 11.42 -7.57
CA ASP A 32 0.09 11.69 -8.42
C ASP A 32 0.34 13.00 -9.18
N THR A 33 0.34 12.93 -10.51
CA THR A 33 0.48 14.12 -11.38
C THR A 33 -0.84 14.49 -12.04
N SER A 34 -1.93 13.79 -11.70
CA SER A 34 -3.25 14.10 -12.20
C SER A 34 -3.73 15.43 -11.60
N GLY A 35 -4.10 16.35 -12.49
CA GLY A 35 -4.63 17.64 -12.07
C GLY A 35 -5.88 17.49 -11.19
N PHE A 36 -6.10 18.47 -10.32
CA PHE A 36 -7.29 18.54 -9.49
C PHE A 36 -8.33 19.48 -10.12
N ASP A 37 -9.53 18.97 -10.35
CA ASP A 37 -10.68 19.76 -10.84
C ASP A 37 -11.71 19.98 -9.73
N LYS A 38 -12.05 18.91 -8.99
CA LYS A 38 -13.06 18.93 -7.92
C LYS A 38 -12.71 17.93 -6.82
N VAL A 39 -13.35 18.08 -5.66
CA VAL A 39 -13.22 17.12 -4.57
C VAL A 39 -13.76 15.77 -5.03
N GLU A 40 -12.96 14.72 -4.84
CA GLU A 40 -13.30 13.34 -5.18
C GLU A 40 -13.31 12.49 -3.93
N PHE A 41 -14.33 11.65 -3.81
CA PHE A 41 -14.47 10.68 -2.73
C PHE A 41 -14.42 9.28 -3.29
N ASN A 42 -13.76 8.39 -2.56
CA ASN A 42 -13.71 6.98 -2.85
C ASN A 42 -14.04 6.21 -1.56
N PHE A 43 -14.92 5.23 -1.69
CA PHE A 43 -15.35 4.35 -0.61
C PHE A 43 -15.06 2.92 -1.04
N ASN A 44 -14.26 2.20 -0.26
CA ASN A 44 -13.99 0.79 -0.51
C ASN A 44 -14.34 -0.04 0.73
N GLY A 45 -14.81 -1.24 0.52
CA GLY A 45 -15.06 -2.20 1.59
C GLY A 45 -14.34 -3.50 1.28
N ASP A 46 -13.55 -3.98 2.23
CA ASP A 46 -12.82 -5.24 2.12
C ASP A 46 -13.42 -6.26 3.06
N LEU A 47 -13.71 -7.46 2.54
CA LEU A 47 -14.24 -8.56 3.32
C LEU A 47 -13.51 -9.84 2.96
N THR A 48 -12.84 -10.43 3.94
CA THR A 48 -12.06 -11.66 3.78
C THR A 48 -12.56 -12.75 4.71
N PHE A 49 -12.81 -13.93 4.14
CA PHE A 49 -13.12 -15.16 4.87
C PHE A 49 -11.96 -16.14 4.71
N THR A 50 -11.47 -16.69 5.81
CA THR A 50 -10.41 -17.71 5.78
C THR A 50 -10.93 -19.01 6.36
N TYR A 51 -10.67 -20.11 5.66
CA TYR A 51 -10.90 -21.46 6.17
C TYR A 51 -9.55 -22.10 6.48
N GLN A 52 -9.38 -22.59 7.70
CA GLN A 52 -8.22 -23.40 8.07
C GLN A 52 -8.60 -24.88 8.11
N GLY A 53 -7.77 -25.72 7.52
CA GLY A 53 -7.91 -27.18 7.53
C GLY A 53 -6.75 -27.88 8.25
N LEU A 54 -6.02 -27.15 9.10
CA LEU A 54 -4.86 -27.67 9.81
C LEU A 54 -5.31 -28.70 10.85
N SER A 55 -4.51 -29.76 10.98
CA SER A 55 -4.65 -30.78 12.02
C SER A 55 -3.29 -30.93 12.69
N ASP A 56 -3.30 -30.97 14.01
CA ASP A 56 -2.12 -31.18 14.84
C ASP A 56 -2.41 -32.18 15.95
N ASN A 57 -1.33 -32.67 16.57
CA ASN A 57 -1.39 -33.67 17.65
C ASN A 57 -1.13 -33.03 19.03
N TYR A 58 -1.42 -31.74 19.18
CA TYR A 58 -1.31 -31.05 20.47
C TYR A 58 -2.50 -31.36 21.38
N SER A 59 -2.35 -31.10 22.68
CA SER A 59 -3.40 -31.33 23.68
C SER A 59 -4.69 -30.55 23.43
N ASP A 60 -4.59 -29.39 22.77
CA ASP A 60 -5.73 -28.67 22.19
C ASP A 60 -5.59 -28.67 20.66
N PRO A 61 -6.18 -29.65 19.97
CA PRO A 61 -6.01 -29.78 18.54
C PRO A 61 -6.71 -28.63 17.81
N ILE A 62 -5.99 -28.04 16.85
CA ILE A 62 -6.52 -27.06 15.91
C ILE A 62 -7.67 -27.72 15.15
N LYS A 63 -8.84 -27.11 15.24
CA LYS A 63 -10.03 -27.58 14.52
C LYS A 63 -10.08 -26.92 13.15
N SER A 64 -10.44 -27.71 12.15
CA SER A 64 -10.79 -27.19 10.84
C SER A 64 -12.07 -26.35 10.93
N GLY A 65 -12.06 -25.17 10.32
CA GLY A 65 -13.18 -24.24 10.42
C GLY A 65 -12.91 -22.90 9.76
N LEU A 66 -13.97 -22.09 9.68
CA LEU A 66 -13.85 -20.69 9.29
C LEU A 66 -13.28 -19.88 10.46
N SER A 67 -12.32 -19.01 10.17
CA SER A 67 -11.94 -17.95 11.11
C SER A 67 -13.03 -16.89 11.17
N LEU A 68 -12.97 -16.02 12.19
CA LEU A 68 -13.71 -14.77 12.16
C LEU A 68 -13.32 -14.00 10.89
N PRO A 69 -14.30 -13.43 10.15
CA PRO A 69 -14.01 -12.68 8.94
C PRO A 69 -13.35 -11.35 9.28
N THR A 70 -12.41 -10.93 8.43
CA THR A 70 -11.82 -9.58 8.49
C THR A 70 -12.63 -8.66 7.59
N ALA A 71 -13.08 -7.53 8.13
CA ALA A 71 -13.87 -6.53 7.42
C ALA A 71 -13.28 -5.14 7.68
N ASN A 72 -13.00 -4.39 6.61
CA ASN A 72 -12.55 -3.01 6.66
C ASN A 72 -13.45 -2.10 5.82
N LEU A 73 -13.55 -0.83 6.20
CA LEU A 73 -14.16 0.23 5.43
C LEU A 73 -13.16 1.38 5.28
N ASP A 74 -12.87 1.69 4.03
CA ASP A 74 -11.94 2.73 3.61
C ASP A 74 -12.69 3.90 3.01
N ILE A 75 -12.37 5.09 3.50
CA ILE A 75 -12.87 6.36 3.02
C ILE A 75 -11.67 7.19 2.62
N ASN A 76 -11.56 7.46 1.32
CA ASN A 76 -10.49 8.26 0.75
C ASN A 76 -11.08 9.51 0.10
N ALA A 77 -10.37 10.62 0.16
CA ALA A 77 -10.75 11.81 -0.58
C ALA A 77 -9.52 12.58 -1.11
N LYS A 78 -9.61 13.02 -2.37
CA LYS A 78 -8.73 14.04 -2.93
C LYS A 78 -9.41 15.38 -2.73
N ILE A 79 -8.86 16.22 -1.85
CA ILE A 79 -9.49 17.47 -1.42
C ILE A 79 -8.98 18.66 -2.25
N MET A 80 -7.73 18.60 -2.68
CA MET A 80 -7.14 19.58 -3.60
C MET A 80 -5.93 18.99 -4.35
N SER A 81 -5.28 19.79 -5.21
CA SER A 81 -4.09 19.36 -5.96
C SER A 81 -3.05 18.80 -5.02
N ASP A 82 -2.74 17.52 -5.21
CA ASP A 82 -1.75 16.74 -4.48
C ASP A 82 -1.93 16.74 -2.95
N PHE A 83 -3.19 16.88 -2.48
CA PHE A 83 -3.58 16.74 -1.09
C PHE A 83 -4.71 15.69 -0.99
N ASN A 84 -4.36 14.55 -0.39
CA ASN A 84 -5.29 13.45 -0.14
C ASN A 84 -5.48 13.20 1.36
N VAL A 85 -6.63 12.65 1.72
CA VAL A 85 -6.92 12.13 3.06
C VAL A 85 -7.43 10.69 2.94
N LYS A 86 -6.99 9.83 3.87
CA LYS A 86 -7.41 8.44 4.00
C LYS A 86 -7.88 8.18 5.43
N LEU A 87 -8.99 7.47 5.56
CA LEU A 87 -9.47 6.89 6.80
C LEU A 87 -9.84 5.44 6.54
N GLU A 88 -9.16 4.53 7.22
CA GLU A 88 -9.42 3.09 7.16
C GLU A 88 -9.87 2.63 8.54
N THR A 89 -11.04 2.02 8.58
CA THR A 89 -11.69 1.53 9.80
C THR A 89 -11.83 0.02 9.74
N MET A 90 -11.39 -0.66 10.79
CA MET A 90 -11.62 -2.09 10.92
C MET A 90 -12.99 -2.32 11.58
N LEU A 91 -13.87 -3.01 10.84
CA LEU A 91 -15.24 -3.31 11.22
C LEU A 91 -15.38 -4.62 12.00
N SER A 92 -14.41 -5.54 11.91
CA SER A 92 -14.40 -6.79 12.68
C SER A 92 -13.14 -6.95 13.57
N PRO A 93 -12.94 -6.10 14.58
CA PRO A 93 -11.84 -6.26 15.52
C PRO A 93 -11.97 -7.56 16.34
N HIS A 94 -10.86 -8.26 16.54
CA HIS A 94 -10.83 -9.46 17.39
C HIS A 94 -10.81 -9.13 18.90
N HIS A 95 -10.32 -7.95 19.29
CA HIS A 95 -10.13 -7.55 20.70
C HIS A 95 -10.98 -6.35 21.15
N HIS A 96 -11.68 -5.68 20.24
CA HIS A 96 -12.54 -4.55 20.54
C HIS A 96 -13.96 -4.87 20.06
N HIS A 97 -14.97 -4.50 20.85
CA HIS A 97 -16.37 -4.69 20.49
C HIS A 97 -16.91 -3.55 19.60
N GLU A 98 -16.06 -2.59 19.26
CA GLU A 98 -16.36 -1.37 18.53
C GLU A 98 -15.38 -1.17 17.37
N THR A 99 -15.85 -0.48 16.32
CA THR A 99 -15.02 -0.18 15.14
C THR A 99 -13.83 0.68 15.56
N PHE A 100 -12.64 0.34 15.11
CA PHE A 100 -11.43 1.13 15.41
C PHE A 100 -10.77 1.68 14.15
N VAL A 101 -10.11 2.82 14.30
CA VAL A 101 -9.33 3.45 13.24
C VAL A 101 -8.03 2.66 13.10
N LYS A 102 -7.90 1.92 12.00
CA LYS A 102 -6.68 1.19 11.67
C LYS A 102 -5.66 2.14 11.07
N CYS A 103 -6.08 3.01 10.15
CA CYS A 103 -5.24 4.04 9.54
C CYS A 103 -6.02 5.35 9.36
N GLY A 104 -5.35 6.49 9.46
CA GLY A 104 -5.99 7.78 9.28
C GLY A 104 -4.98 8.91 9.10
N TYR A 105 -4.69 9.30 7.86
CA TYR A 105 -3.70 10.33 7.57
C TYR A 105 -4.06 11.22 6.38
N ALA A 106 -3.47 12.41 6.37
CA ALA A 106 -3.38 13.28 5.21
C ALA A 106 -2.02 13.08 4.54
N SER A 107 -1.98 13.03 3.21
CA SER A 107 -0.76 12.99 2.40
C SER A 107 -0.71 14.15 1.42
N MET A 108 0.42 14.84 1.40
CA MET A 108 0.67 16.02 0.58
C MET A 108 1.93 15.84 -0.26
N ASP A 109 1.80 15.95 -1.58
CA ASP A 109 2.92 15.94 -2.52
C ASP A 109 3.28 17.34 -3.06
N ASN A 110 2.44 18.34 -2.81
CA ASN A 110 2.76 19.76 -2.97
C ASN A 110 2.22 20.58 -1.79
N LEU A 111 2.65 21.84 -1.67
CA LEU A 111 2.16 22.79 -0.66
C LEU A 111 1.65 24.11 -1.27
N ASP A 112 1.11 24.05 -2.49
CA ASP A 112 0.68 25.22 -3.26
C ASP A 112 -0.49 25.99 -2.62
N PHE A 113 -1.17 25.38 -1.65
CA PHE A 113 -2.21 26.02 -0.83
C PHE A 113 -1.66 27.17 0.04
N VAL A 114 -0.37 27.16 0.37
CA VAL A 114 0.28 28.27 1.10
C VAL A 114 0.53 29.42 0.13
N TYR A 115 1.26 29.14 -0.94
CA TYR A 115 1.36 29.95 -2.15
C TYR A 115 1.93 29.09 -3.28
N LYS A 116 1.63 29.46 -4.53
CA LYS A 116 2.07 28.69 -5.70
C LYS A 116 3.59 28.52 -5.75
N GLY A 117 4.06 27.28 -5.79
CA GLY A 117 5.48 26.90 -5.82
C GLY A 117 6.16 26.88 -4.45
N PHE A 118 5.42 26.92 -3.34
CA PHE A 118 6.02 26.83 -2.01
C PHE A 118 6.75 25.49 -1.82
N ALA A 119 8.03 25.57 -1.43
CA ALA A 119 8.89 24.42 -1.18
C ALA A 119 8.97 23.40 -2.34
N LYS A 120 8.69 23.81 -3.58
CA LYS A 120 8.61 22.90 -4.73
C LYS A 120 9.83 21.99 -4.87
N ASP A 121 11.04 22.54 -4.79
CA ASP A 121 12.28 21.77 -4.96
C ASP A 121 12.45 20.68 -3.87
N PHE A 122 11.93 20.92 -2.67
CA PHE A 122 11.92 19.92 -1.60
C PHE A 122 10.82 18.88 -1.84
N MET A 123 9.61 19.35 -2.18
CA MET A 123 8.44 18.49 -2.40
C MET A 123 8.60 17.61 -3.65
N ASP A 124 9.41 17.98 -4.63
CA ASP A 124 9.75 17.10 -5.77
C ASP A 124 10.42 15.78 -5.31
N HIS A 125 11.00 15.76 -4.10
CA HIS A 125 11.69 14.60 -3.53
C HIS A 125 11.08 14.09 -2.22
N ALA A 126 10.02 14.72 -1.70
CA ALA A 126 9.43 14.39 -0.42
C ALA A 126 7.90 14.37 -0.48
N THR A 127 7.30 13.55 0.36
CA THR A 127 5.86 13.51 0.60
C THR A 127 5.64 13.71 2.09
N ILE A 128 4.75 14.63 2.45
CA ILE A 128 4.42 14.87 3.85
C ILE A 128 3.17 14.05 4.18
N LYS A 129 3.29 13.13 5.14
CA LYS A 129 2.17 12.37 5.71
C LYS A 129 1.97 12.78 7.17
N VAL A 130 0.74 13.14 7.54
CA VAL A 130 0.39 13.56 8.90
C VAL A 130 -0.84 12.81 9.37
N GLY A 131 -0.73 12.11 10.50
CA GLY A 131 -1.83 11.36 11.10
C GLY A 131 -1.36 10.03 11.67
N VAL A 132 -2.32 9.11 11.83
CA VAL A 132 -2.07 7.72 12.19
C VAL A 132 -1.69 6.96 10.92
N ASN A 133 -0.40 6.74 10.77
CA ASN A 133 0.17 5.94 9.70
C ASN A 133 1.29 5.07 10.28
N ASP A 134 1.37 3.82 9.81
CA ASP A 134 2.45 2.93 10.20
C ASP A 134 3.76 3.35 9.52
N ILE A 135 4.87 3.08 10.20
CA ILE A 135 6.19 3.30 9.63
C ILE A 135 6.37 2.30 8.49
N ASN A 136 6.64 2.80 7.29
CA ASN A 136 6.83 1.95 6.12
C ASN A 136 8.19 1.22 6.20
N TYR A 137 8.18 -0.01 6.72
CA TYR A 137 9.35 -0.89 6.81
C TYR A 137 9.15 -2.19 6.00
N GLY A 138 8.47 -2.09 4.86
CA GLY A 138 8.16 -3.25 4.00
C GLY A 138 7.00 -4.12 4.49
N ASP A 139 6.33 -3.72 5.56
CA ASP A 139 5.15 -4.32 6.16
C ASP A 139 3.92 -3.40 6.13
N GLY A 140 4.04 -2.25 5.46
CA GLY A 140 3.10 -1.14 5.50
C GLY A 140 1.64 -1.59 5.44
N THR A 141 0.97 -1.57 6.58
CA THR A 141 -0.45 -1.92 6.73
C THR A 141 -1.39 -0.76 6.43
N CYS A 142 -0.82 0.44 6.26
CA CYS A 142 -1.48 1.73 6.09
C CYS A 142 -0.94 2.54 4.89
N THR A 143 -0.48 1.89 3.81
CA THR A 143 0.01 2.59 2.61
C THR A 143 -1.07 2.86 1.56
#